data_AF-A0A946GGE4-F1
#
_entry.id   AF-A0A946GGE4-F1
#
_cell.length_a   1.000
_cell.length_b   1.000
_cell.length_c   1.000
_cell.angle_alpha   90.00
_cell.angle_beta   90.00
_cell.angle_gamma   90.00
#
_symmetry.space_group_name_H-M   'P 1'
#
loop_
_entity.id
_entity.type
_entity.pdbx_description
1 polymer ?
#
loop_
_entity_poly.entity_id
_entity_poly.type
_entity_poly.pdbx_seq_one_letter_code
_entity_poly.pdbx_strand_id
1 'polypeptide(L)'
;MQTDLFQAGATGKGKAKTTEKPAKRPSALPQKEVAQKTQKPQKSGTKVATGDGGYTAADIEVLEGLEPVRLRPGMYIGGTDEHALHHLAAEVLDNSMDEAVAGHASRIEIELTVDQIVVISDNGRGIPVDPHPKFKDKSALEVILTTLHSGGKFSGDSYETSGGLHGVGVSVVNALSDHLEVEVARDQKVWKQTYSRGKATGPLTPAGTARNRRGTTVSLHPDPQIFGPRAHFKPS
;
A
#
# COMPACT_ATOMS: atom_id res chain seq x y z
N MET A 1 2.21 27.63 51.44
CA MET A 1 0.84 27.91 51.92
C MET A 1 -0.01 28.00 50.66
N GLN A 2 -0.64 26.93 50.18
CA GLN A 2 -1.71 26.12 50.79
C GLN A 2 -3.03 26.89 50.88
N THR A 3 -3.99 26.49 50.04
CA THR A 3 -5.43 26.51 50.30
C THR A 3 -6.11 25.60 49.28
N ASP A 4 -6.73 24.52 49.76
CA ASP A 4 -7.67 23.70 49.00
C ASP A 4 -8.96 24.47 48.74
N LEU A 5 -9.76 24.05 47.73
CA LEU A 5 -11.21 24.04 47.90
C LEU A 5 -11.97 23.09 46.94
N PHE A 6 -12.86 22.33 47.56
CA PHE A 6 -14.01 21.55 47.06
C PHE A 6 -13.87 20.16 46.43
N GLN A 7 -14.75 19.32 46.96
CA GLN A 7 -14.90 17.88 46.88
C GLN A 7 -16.38 17.60 46.53
N ALA A 8 -16.68 16.42 45.94
CA ALA A 8 -17.98 15.70 45.81
C ALA A 8 -18.28 15.29 44.35
N GLY A 9 -18.84 14.10 44.06
CA GLY A 9 -19.15 12.95 44.93
C GLY A 9 -19.80 11.78 44.17
N ALA A 10 -19.56 10.54 44.66
CA ALA A 10 -20.19 9.22 44.39
C ALA A 10 -21.31 9.08 43.32
N THR A 11 -21.32 8.07 42.42
CA THR A 11 -21.52 6.61 42.66
C THR A 11 -21.38 5.82 41.32
N GLY A 12 -21.29 4.47 41.22
CA GLY A 12 -21.08 3.44 42.24
C GLY A 12 -21.98 2.17 42.17
N LYS A 13 -21.70 1.16 41.30
CA LYS A 13 -22.29 -0.21 41.31
C LYS A 13 -21.43 -1.24 40.56
N GLY A 14 -21.20 -2.43 41.13
CA GLY A 14 -20.45 -3.54 40.51
C GLY A 14 -21.31 -4.75 40.10
N LYS A 15 -20.67 -5.83 39.62
CA LYS A 15 -21.28 -7.18 39.45
C LYS A 15 -20.23 -8.29 39.58
N ALA A 16 -20.70 -9.51 39.89
CA ALA A 16 -19.90 -10.59 40.48
C ALA A 16 -19.43 -11.69 39.50
N LYS A 17 -18.53 -12.54 39.99
CA LYS A 17 -18.06 -13.79 39.35
C LYS A 17 -19.18 -14.83 39.21
N THR A 18 -19.10 -15.63 38.15
CA THR A 18 -19.61 -17.02 38.13
C THR A 18 -18.62 -17.92 37.40
N THR A 19 -18.22 -19.00 38.07
CA THR A 19 -17.41 -20.11 37.51
C THR A 19 -18.31 -21.31 37.28
N GLU A 20 -18.23 -21.99 36.14
CA GLU A 20 -18.83 -23.32 36.00
C GLU A 20 -18.04 -24.24 35.09
N LYS A 21 -18.09 -25.54 35.39
CA LYS A 21 -17.25 -26.61 34.83
C LYS A 21 -18.13 -27.83 34.58
N PRO A 22 -18.30 -28.32 33.34
CA PRO A 22 -19.12 -29.51 33.08
C PRO A 22 -18.40 -30.81 33.49
N ALA A 23 -19.11 -31.69 34.19
CA ALA A 23 -18.62 -33.02 34.56
C ALA A 23 -19.03 -34.11 33.54
N LYS A 24 -18.29 -35.23 33.56
CA LYS A 24 -18.56 -36.42 32.74
C LYS A 24 -19.90 -37.07 33.08
N ARG A 25 -20.55 -37.74 32.11
CA ARG A 25 -21.63 -38.72 32.33
C ARG A 25 -21.19 -40.15 31.91
N PRO A 26 -21.69 -41.21 32.56
CA PRO A 26 -21.21 -42.59 32.36
C PRO A 26 -22.19 -43.52 31.59
N SER A 27 -21.68 -44.71 31.22
CA SER A 27 -22.34 -46.04 31.04
C SER A 27 -23.85 -46.12 30.73
N ALA A 28 -24.34 -46.69 29.62
CA ALA A 28 -24.24 -48.06 29.07
C ALA A 28 -25.51 -48.93 29.28
N LEU A 29 -25.78 -49.79 28.27
CA LEU A 29 -26.62 -51.02 28.20
C LEU A 29 -28.10 -50.89 27.72
N PRO A 30 -28.72 -51.97 27.15
CA PRO A 30 -28.17 -53.09 26.37
C PRO A 30 -28.93 -53.46 25.06
N GLN A 31 -28.21 -54.19 24.18
CA GLN A 31 -28.61 -55.23 23.21
C GLN A 31 -30.09 -55.42 22.76
N LYS A 32 -30.26 -55.59 21.44
CA LYS A 32 -31.12 -56.65 20.86
C LYS A 32 -30.42 -57.35 19.69
N GLU A 33 -30.48 -58.67 19.71
CA GLU A 33 -29.90 -59.60 18.74
C GLU A 33 -30.95 -60.02 17.71
N VAL A 34 -30.61 -60.06 16.40
CA VAL A 34 -31.45 -60.65 15.36
C VAL A 34 -30.57 -61.42 14.36
N ALA A 35 -31.07 -62.57 13.92
CA ALA A 35 -30.31 -63.65 13.30
C ALA A 35 -29.71 -63.38 11.90
N GLN A 36 -28.74 -64.21 11.57
CA GLN A 36 -27.93 -64.24 10.35
C GLN A 36 -28.75 -64.47 9.07
N LYS A 37 -28.32 -63.84 7.96
CA LYS A 37 -28.35 -64.47 6.62
C LYS A 37 -27.03 -64.21 5.90
N THR A 38 -26.34 -65.28 5.53
CA THR A 38 -25.08 -65.27 4.78
C THR A 38 -25.32 -64.89 3.32
N GLN A 39 -24.61 -63.88 2.83
CA GLN A 39 -24.50 -63.57 1.40
C GLN A 39 -23.02 -63.38 1.03
N LYS A 40 -22.64 -63.90 -0.14
CA LYS A 40 -21.27 -63.82 -0.66
C LYS A 40 -20.91 -62.36 -0.96
N PRO A 41 -19.64 -61.93 -0.77
CA PRO A 41 -19.23 -60.56 -1.07
C PRO A 41 -19.22 -60.33 -2.59
N GLN A 42 -20.27 -59.68 -3.10
CA GLN A 42 -20.18 -58.99 -4.39
C GLN A 42 -19.27 -57.78 -4.23
N LYS A 43 -18.23 -57.68 -5.07
CA LYS A 43 -17.35 -56.51 -5.13
C LYS A 43 -18.12 -55.34 -5.76
N SER A 44 -18.90 -54.61 -4.97
CA SER A 44 -19.32 -53.26 -5.32
C SER A 44 -18.07 -52.36 -5.28
N GLY A 45 -17.49 -52.12 -6.45
CA GLY A 45 -16.40 -51.18 -6.64
C GLY A 45 -16.90 -49.74 -6.46
N THR A 46 -17.20 -49.35 -5.22
CA THR A 46 -17.38 -47.94 -4.87
C THR A 46 -16.06 -47.24 -5.14
N LYS A 47 -15.94 -46.58 -6.30
CA LYS A 47 -14.99 -45.49 -6.48
C LYS A 47 -15.40 -44.39 -5.49
N VAL A 48 -14.90 -44.49 -4.27
CA VAL A 48 -14.78 -43.34 -3.39
C VAL A 48 -13.87 -42.39 -4.16
N ALA A 49 -14.44 -41.32 -4.72
CA ALA A 49 -13.66 -40.19 -5.15
C ALA A 49 -13.09 -39.58 -3.87
N THR A 50 -11.90 -40.04 -3.47
CA THR A 50 -11.07 -39.36 -2.49
C THR A 50 -10.66 -38.05 -3.13
N GLY A 51 -11.50 -37.03 -2.94
CA GLY A 51 -11.22 -35.65 -3.26
C GLY A 51 -10.15 -35.13 -2.31
N ASP A 52 -8.95 -35.68 -2.41
CA ASP A 52 -7.76 -35.14 -1.78
C ASP A 52 -7.27 -33.99 -2.67
N GLY A 53 -8.08 -32.93 -2.72
CA GLY A 53 -7.67 -31.60 -3.19
C GLY A 53 -6.75 -31.00 -2.15
N GLY A 54 -5.60 -31.65 -1.95
CA GLY A 54 -4.66 -31.33 -0.90
C GLY A 54 -4.08 -29.94 -1.14
N TYR A 55 -4.17 -29.09 -0.13
CA TYR A 55 -3.47 -27.80 -0.11
C TYR A 55 -1.97 -28.05 -0.01
N THR A 56 -1.24 -27.70 -1.06
CA THR A 56 0.19 -27.94 -1.24
C THR A 56 0.99 -26.63 -1.25
N ALA A 57 2.32 -26.75 -1.31
CA ALA A 57 3.19 -25.59 -1.53
C ALA A 57 2.94 -24.86 -2.87
N ALA A 58 2.32 -25.52 -3.87
CA ALA A 58 1.98 -24.89 -5.15
C ALA A 58 0.74 -23.98 -5.06
N ASP A 59 -0.06 -24.11 -4.01
CA ASP A 59 -1.22 -23.25 -3.74
C ASP A 59 -0.84 -21.97 -2.96
N ILE A 60 0.45 -21.80 -2.66
CA ILE A 60 1.01 -20.59 -2.02
C ILE A 60 1.45 -19.60 -3.11
N GLU A 61 0.62 -18.60 -3.37
CA GLU A 61 0.97 -17.51 -4.29
C GLU A 61 1.86 -16.47 -3.59
N VAL A 62 2.97 -16.11 -4.24
CA VAL A 62 3.85 -15.01 -3.82
C VAL A 62 3.71 -13.88 -4.84
N LEU A 63 3.21 -12.74 -4.38
CA LEU A 63 3.01 -11.55 -5.21
C LEU A 63 4.26 -10.66 -5.14
N GLU A 64 4.81 -10.30 -6.30
CA GLU A 64 6.07 -9.56 -6.38
C GLU A 64 5.88 -8.04 -6.62
N GLY A 65 6.89 -7.26 -6.22
CA GLY A 65 6.94 -5.81 -6.47
C GLY A 65 5.74 -5.05 -5.91
N LEU A 66 4.91 -4.53 -6.82
CA LEU A 66 3.74 -3.68 -6.51
C LEU A 66 2.39 -4.36 -6.78
N GLU A 67 2.39 -5.65 -7.14
CA GLU A 67 1.18 -6.43 -7.36
C GLU A 67 0.29 -6.56 -6.10
N PRO A 68 0.83 -6.69 -4.86
CA PRO A 68 0.03 -6.64 -3.63
C PRO A 68 -0.78 -5.35 -3.48
N VAL A 69 -0.21 -4.21 -3.90
CA VAL A 69 -0.85 -2.89 -3.79
C VAL A 69 -2.10 -2.83 -4.65
N ARG A 70 -2.01 -3.33 -5.89
CA ARG A 70 -3.14 -3.37 -6.83
C ARG A 70 -4.21 -4.38 -6.43
N LEU A 71 -3.83 -5.49 -5.79
CA LEU A 71 -4.77 -6.50 -5.31
C LEU A 71 -5.51 -6.09 -4.03
N ARG A 72 -4.89 -5.25 -3.20
CA ARG A 72 -5.42 -4.81 -1.88
C ARG A 72 -5.21 -3.29 -1.65
N PRO A 73 -5.69 -2.40 -2.53
CA PRO A 73 -5.45 -0.96 -2.44
C PRO A 73 -5.89 -0.34 -1.12
N GLY A 74 -7.01 -0.81 -0.55
CA GLY A 74 -7.50 -0.33 0.76
C GLY A 74 -6.55 -0.59 1.94
N MET A 75 -5.58 -1.51 1.82
CA MET A 75 -4.52 -1.71 2.82
C MET A 75 -3.46 -0.60 2.79
N TYR A 76 -3.34 0.12 1.68
CA TYR A 76 -2.31 1.14 1.44
C TYR A 76 -2.86 2.57 1.44
N ILE A 77 -4.07 2.79 0.90
CA ILE A 77 -4.71 4.12 0.75
C ILE A 77 -6.13 4.17 1.35
N GLY A 78 -6.47 3.25 2.26
CA GLY A 78 -7.76 3.23 2.99
C GLY A 78 -8.99 2.81 2.19
N GLY A 79 -8.98 2.90 0.85
CA GLY A 79 -10.09 2.47 -0.01
C GLY A 79 -9.78 2.48 -1.50
N THR A 80 -10.83 2.61 -2.30
CA THR A 80 -10.80 2.92 -3.75
C THR A 80 -11.91 3.91 -4.12
N ASP A 81 -12.35 4.70 -3.14
CA ASP A 81 -13.36 5.73 -3.31
C ASP A 81 -12.71 7.07 -3.69
N GLU A 82 -13.51 8.13 -3.66
CA GLU A 82 -13.07 9.49 -3.96
C GLU A 82 -12.00 10.00 -2.98
N HIS A 83 -12.09 9.67 -1.69
CA HIS A 83 -11.08 10.07 -0.71
C HIS A 83 -9.75 9.37 -0.98
N ALA A 84 -9.79 8.05 -1.24
CA ALA A 84 -8.61 7.27 -1.60
C ALA A 84 -7.96 7.76 -2.91
N LEU A 85 -8.76 8.22 -3.89
CA LEU A 85 -8.25 8.84 -5.12
C LEU A 85 -7.52 10.16 -4.83
N HIS A 86 -8.07 11.02 -3.98
CA HIS A 86 -7.39 12.28 -3.58
C HIS A 86 -6.13 12.01 -2.74
N HIS A 87 -6.11 10.93 -1.96
CA HIS A 87 -4.92 10.50 -1.21
C HIS A 87 -3.74 10.21 -2.16
N LEU A 88 -3.96 9.75 -3.40
CA LEU A 88 -2.86 9.61 -4.37
C LEU A 88 -2.14 10.94 -4.66
N ALA A 89 -2.89 12.04 -4.78
CA ALA A 89 -2.31 13.37 -4.96
C ALA A 89 -1.66 13.87 -3.67
N ALA A 90 -2.26 13.58 -2.50
CA ALA A 90 -1.70 13.93 -1.20
C ALA A 90 -0.33 13.27 -0.94
N GLU A 91 -0.15 11.98 -1.23
CA GLU A 91 1.15 11.30 -1.07
C GLU A 91 2.26 11.93 -1.93
N VAL A 92 1.94 12.45 -3.12
CA VAL A 92 2.91 13.18 -3.95
C VAL A 92 3.18 14.58 -3.36
N LEU A 93 2.14 15.30 -2.96
CA LEU A 93 2.24 16.62 -2.33
C LEU A 93 3.07 16.57 -1.04
N ASP A 94 2.86 15.56 -0.19
CA ASP A 94 3.60 15.37 1.06
C ASP A 94 5.11 15.18 0.82
N ASN A 95 5.50 14.53 -0.28
CA ASN A 95 6.91 14.43 -0.65
C ASN A 95 7.52 15.80 -1.06
N SER A 96 6.77 16.64 -1.78
CA SER A 96 7.18 18.01 -2.08
C SER A 96 7.15 18.92 -0.84
N MET A 97 6.22 18.71 0.09
CA MET A 97 6.16 19.39 1.38
C MET A 97 7.35 19.04 2.27
N ASP A 98 7.78 17.78 2.31
CA ASP A 98 8.97 17.36 3.06
C ASP A 98 10.25 18.03 2.54
N GLU A 99 10.36 18.31 1.22
CA GLU A 99 11.45 19.13 0.66
C GLU A 99 11.34 20.62 1.08
N ALA A 100 10.12 21.15 1.25
CA ALA A 100 9.91 22.51 1.75
C ALA A 100 10.21 22.65 3.24
N VAL A 101 9.80 21.67 4.06
CA VAL A 101 10.10 21.59 5.50
C VAL A 101 11.61 21.45 5.74
N ALA A 102 12.32 20.70 4.89
CA ALA A 102 13.78 20.62 4.89
C ALA A 102 14.49 21.90 4.36
N GLY A 103 13.76 22.96 4.00
CA GLY A 103 14.32 24.22 3.51
C GLY A 103 14.90 24.16 2.09
N HIS A 104 14.57 23.12 1.32
CA HIS A 104 15.07 22.91 -0.03
C HIS A 104 14.10 23.36 -1.13
N ALA A 105 12.79 23.26 -0.90
CA ALA A 105 11.77 23.85 -1.76
C ALA A 105 11.22 25.17 -1.16
N SER A 106 10.86 26.10 -2.04
CA SER A 106 10.20 27.37 -1.73
C SER A 106 8.97 27.64 -2.60
N ARG A 107 8.70 26.79 -3.58
CA ARG A 107 7.52 26.80 -4.45
C ARG A 107 7.09 25.36 -4.70
N ILE A 108 5.81 25.11 -4.47
CA ILE A 108 5.11 23.90 -4.90
C ILE A 108 3.94 24.35 -5.76
N GLU A 109 3.72 23.67 -6.87
CA GLU A 109 2.65 23.94 -7.83
C GLU A 109 1.80 22.68 -7.99
N ILE A 110 0.48 22.87 -8.09
CA ILE A 110 -0.49 21.79 -8.31
C ILE A 110 -1.38 22.22 -9.46
N GLU A 111 -1.44 21.39 -10.50
CA GLU A 111 -2.31 21.56 -11.66
C GLU A 111 -3.21 20.32 -11.80
N LEU A 112 -4.48 20.54 -12.10
CA LEU A 112 -5.40 19.50 -12.56
C LEU A 112 -5.75 19.80 -14.02
N THR A 113 -5.33 18.92 -14.91
CA THR A 113 -5.59 19.05 -16.35
C THR A 113 -7.02 18.64 -16.71
N VAL A 114 -7.47 19.02 -17.91
CA VAL A 114 -8.77 18.59 -18.47
C VAL A 114 -8.89 17.08 -18.66
N ASP A 115 -7.76 16.38 -18.79
CA ASP A 115 -7.67 14.92 -18.94
C ASP A 115 -7.56 14.20 -17.57
N GLN A 116 -7.95 14.86 -16.48
CA GLN A 116 -7.90 14.34 -15.10
C GLN A 116 -6.50 13.93 -14.59
N ILE A 117 -5.44 14.36 -15.27
CA ILE A 117 -4.06 14.22 -14.79
C ILE A 117 -3.80 15.29 -13.73
N VAL A 118 -3.35 14.88 -12.55
CA VAL A 118 -2.80 15.79 -11.52
C VAL A 118 -1.30 15.90 -11.72
N VAL A 119 -0.81 17.13 -11.86
CA VAL A 119 0.61 17.45 -11.95
C VAL A 119 1.01 18.20 -10.68
N ILE A 120 1.98 17.66 -9.95
CA ILE A 120 2.55 18.30 -8.76
C ILE A 120 4.03 18.54 -9.02
N SER A 121 4.47 19.78 -8.83
CA SER A 121 5.86 20.20 -9.06
C SER A 121 6.43 20.93 -7.86
N ASP A 122 7.69 20.65 -7.51
CA ASP A 122 8.48 21.41 -6.54
C ASP A 122 9.76 21.97 -7.15
N ASN A 123 10.38 22.91 -6.45
CA ASN A 123 11.74 23.39 -6.72
C ASN A 123 12.77 22.89 -5.69
N GLY A 124 12.57 21.67 -5.16
CA GLY A 124 13.45 21.01 -4.19
C GLY A 124 14.77 20.51 -4.76
N ARG A 125 15.40 19.55 -4.08
CA ARG A 125 16.67 18.91 -4.51
C ARG A 125 16.54 18.07 -5.79
N GLY A 126 15.32 17.60 -6.09
CA GLY A 126 15.05 16.60 -7.13
C GLY A 126 15.48 15.20 -6.69
N ILE A 127 14.64 14.20 -6.97
CA ILE A 127 14.90 12.77 -6.64
C ILE A 127 16.27 12.33 -7.23
N PRO A 128 17.09 11.55 -6.52
CA PRO A 128 18.34 11.03 -7.08
C PRO A 128 18.11 10.17 -8.33
N VAL A 129 18.87 10.45 -9.39
CA VAL A 129 18.75 9.81 -10.72
C VAL A 129 19.84 8.76 -10.97
N ASP A 130 20.88 8.74 -10.13
CA ASP A 130 22.02 7.85 -10.24
C ASP A 130 21.65 6.37 -10.02
N PRO A 131 22.45 5.42 -10.55
CA PRO A 131 22.27 3.99 -10.29
C PRO A 131 22.26 3.66 -8.80
N HIS A 132 21.29 2.87 -8.35
CA HIS A 132 21.14 2.57 -6.93
C HIS A 132 22.18 1.51 -6.48
N PRO A 133 22.92 1.69 -5.37
CA PRO A 133 24.02 0.80 -4.98
C PRO A 133 23.65 -0.69 -4.85
N LYS A 134 22.41 -1.00 -4.44
CA LYS A 134 21.88 -2.38 -4.36
C LYS A 134 21.22 -2.88 -5.65
N PHE A 135 20.81 -1.99 -6.55
CA PHE A 135 20.08 -2.30 -7.79
C PHE A 135 20.80 -1.61 -8.95
N LYS A 136 21.97 -2.15 -9.34
CA LYS A 136 22.92 -1.47 -10.24
C LYS A 136 22.34 -1.13 -11.61
N ASP A 137 21.35 -1.89 -12.07
CA ASP A 137 20.70 -1.72 -13.37
C ASP A 137 19.50 -0.74 -13.31
N LYS A 138 19.22 -0.14 -12.15
CA LYS A 138 18.11 0.80 -11.93
C LYS A 138 18.60 2.12 -11.32
N SER A 139 17.99 3.23 -11.74
CA SER A 139 18.14 4.52 -11.05
C SER A 139 17.51 4.46 -9.65
N ALA A 140 17.97 5.30 -8.73
CA ALA A 140 17.32 5.45 -7.43
C ALA A 140 15.86 5.92 -7.57
N LEU A 141 15.55 6.77 -8.54
CA LEU A 141 14.18 7.13 -8.97
C LEU A 141 13.33 5.88 -9.30
N GLU A 142 13.82 4.98 -10.14
CA GLU A 142 13.06 3.77 -10.49
C GLU A 142 12.89 2.84 -9.28
N VAL A 143 13.91 2.72 -8.42
CA VAL A 143 13.80 1.92 -7.19
C VAL A 143 12.67 2.43 -6.30
N ILE A 144 12.62 3.73 -5.99
CA ILE A 144 11.57 4.28 -5.11
C ILE A 144 10.17 4.21 -5.70
N LEU A 145 10.05 4.20 -7.03
CA LEU A 145 8.78 4.07 -7.74
C LEU A 145 8.32 2.63 -7.96
N THR A 146 9.22 1.65 -7.90
CA THR A 146 8.91 0.22 -8.20
C THR A 146 9.07 -0.72 -7.00
N THR A 147 9.52 -0.23 -5.84
CA THR A 147 9.83 -1.05 -4.66
C THR A 147 9.20 -0.46 -3.40
N LEU A 148 8.36 -1.24 -2.70
CA LEU A 148 7.85 -0.86 -1.37
C LEU A 148 8.99 -0.77 -0.34
N HIS A 149 8.79 0.06 0.67
CA HIS A 149 9.74 0.28 1.78
C HIS A 149 11.12 0.73 1.29
N SER A 150 11.13 1.65 0.33
CA SER A 150 12.34 2.27 -0.20
C SER A 150 12.22 3.80 -0.19
N GLY A 151 13.33 4.47 0.14
CA GLY A 151 13.35 5.92 0.34
C GLY A 151 14.48 6.38 1.28
N GLY A 152 14.73 7.70 1.31
CA GLY A 152 15.77 8.32 2.14
C GLY A 152 15.31 8.72 3.56
N LYS A 153 14.06 8.44 3.93
CA LYS A 153 13.43 8.90 5.19
C LYS A 153 13.58 7.90 6.37
N PHE A 154 14.33 6.81 6.18
CA PHE A 154 14.53 5.76 7.20
C PHE A 154 15.69 6.04 8.16
N SER A 155 16.68 6.83 7.76
CA SER A 155 17.66 7.43 8.67
C SER A 155 17.46 8.94 8.67
N GLY A 156 17.58 9.57 9.84
CA GLY A 156 17.30 11.00 10.01
C GLY A 156 18.26 11.94 9.28
N ASP A 157 19.26 11.41 8.58
CA ASP A 157 20.35 12.15 7.94
C ASP A 157 19.89 12.98 6.72
N SER A 158 18.77 12.62 6.09
CA SER A 158 18.26 13.30 4.88
C SER A 158 17.06 14.22 5.12
N TYR A 159 16.35 14.01 6.24
CA TYR A 159 15.15 14.74 6.67
C TYR A 159 15.05 14.68 8.21
N GLU A 160 15.23 15.82 8.90
CA GLU A 160 15.14 15.89 10.37
C GLU A 160 13.68 15.82 10.88
N THR A 161 12.72 16.18 10.04
CA THR A 161 11.28 16.04 10.30
C THR A 161 10.59 15.82 8.96
N SER A 162 9.88 14.70 8.80
CA SER A 162 9.10 14.40 7.60
C SER A 162 7.84 13.62 7.95
N GLY A 163 6.76 13.82 7.18
CA GLY A 163 5.51 13.08 7.37
C GLY A 163 5.60 11.63 6.84
N GLY A 164 6.32 11.43 5.73
CA GLY A 164 6.39 10.16 5.02
C GLY A 164 7.41 9.15 5.58
N LEU A 165 7.12 8.53 6.73
CA LEU A 165 8.05 7.59 7.40
C LEU A 165 8.11 6.16 6.80
N HIS A 166 7.12 5.76 5.99
CA HIS A 166 6.96 4.35 5.59
C HIS A 166 7.72 3.93 4.32
N GLY A 167 8.14 4.89 3.49
CA GLY A 167 8.77 4.64 2.18
C GLY A 167 7.89 3.85 1.21
N VAL A 168 6.58 4.12 1.19
CA VAL A 168 5.60 3.46 0.29
C VAL A 168 4.78 4.42 -0.58
N GLY A 169 4.65 5.70 -0.20
CA GLY A 169 3.70 6.64 -0.83
C GLY A 169 3.78 6.69 -2.35
N VAL A 170 4.91 7.13 -2.89
CA VAL A 170 5.06 7.32 -4.35
C VAL A 170 5.04 6.00 -5.15
N SER A 171 5.47 4.87 -4.57
CA SER A 171 5.36 3.55 -5.21
C SER A 171 3.91 3.03 -5.19
N VAL A 172 3.13 3.34 -4.15
CA VAL A 172 1.69 3.07 -4.11
C VAL A 172 0.95 3.93 -5.15
N VAL A 173 1.30 5.22 -5.28
CA VAL A 173 0.77 6.10 -6.35
C VAL A 173 1.06 5.51 -7.72
N ASN A 174 2.29 5.06 -7.99
CA ASN A 174 2.66 4.40 -9.24
C ASN A 174 1.84 3.11 -9.47
N ALA A 175 1.70 2.27 -8.45
CA ALA A 175 0.95 1.03 -8.54
C ALA A 175 -0.52 1.24 -8.95
N LEU A 176 -1.13 2.31 -8.45
CA LEU A 176 -2.56 2.62 -8.60
C LEU A 176 -2.87 3.65 -9.70
N SER A 177 -1.85 4.08 -10.46
CA SER A 177 -1.99 4.92 -11.66
C SER A 177 -1.88 4.07 -12.92
N ASP A 178 -2.68 4.35 -13.96
CA ASP A 178 -2.48 3.72 -15.28
C ASP A 178 -1.46 4.49 -16.13
N HIS A 179 -1.26 5.78 -15.84
CA HIS A 179 -0.15 6.59 -16.31
C HIS A 179 0.46 7.37 -15.15
N LEU A 180 1.78 7.22 -14.97
CA LEU A 180 2.59 8.09 -14.11
C LEU A 180 3.82 8.54 -14.89
N GLU A 181 4.10 9.82 -14.87
CA GLU A 181 5.31 10.41 -15.44
C GLU A 181 6.05 11.18 -14.35
N VAL A 182 7.35 10.96 -14.23
CA VAL A 182 8.21 11.72 -13.33
C VAL A 182 9.33 12.39 -14.10
N GLU A 183 9.38 13.71 -13.98
CA GLU A 183 10.45 14.55 -14.48
C GLU A 183 11.29 15.08 -13.31
N VAL A 184 12.61 14.98 -13.41
CA VAL A 184 13.55 15.46 -12.40
C VAL A 184 14.51 16.47 -13.03
N ALA A 185 14.48 17.70 -12.54
CA ALA A 185 15.47 18.71 -12.87
C ALA A 185 16.60 18.66 -11.83
N ARG A 186 17.80 18.20 -12.22
CA ARG A 186 18.95 18.04 -11.34
C ARG A 186 20.26 18.08 -12.15
N ASP A 187 21.32 18.62 -11.56
CA ASP A 187 22.67 18.70 -12.16
C ASP A 187 22.67 19.30 -13.58
N GLN A 188 21.92 20.40 -13.74
CA GLN A 188 21.68 21.13 -14.99
C GLN A 188 21.03 20.31 -16.13
N LYS A 189 20.50 19.13 -15.83
CA LYS A 189 19.79 18.25 -16.77
C LYS A 189 18.34 18.09 -16.34
N VAL A 190 17.49 17.78 -17.32
CA VAL A 190 16.15 17.24 -17.09
C VAL A 190 16.20 15.75 -17.40
N TRP A 191 15.68 14.93 -16.49
CA TRP A 191 15.51 13.50 -16.66
C TRP A 191 14.03 13.15 -16.61
N LYS A 192 13.59 12.16 -17.38
CA LYS A 192 12.19 11.75 -17.48
C LYS A 192 12.07 10.23 -17.54
N GLN A 193 11.16 9.68 -16.75
CA GLN A 193 10.76 8.27 -16.82
C GLN A 193 9.25 8.15 -16.65
N THR A 194 8.66 7.24 -17.42
CA THR A 194 7.23 6.97 -17.44
C THR A 194 6.95 5.57 -16.93
N TYR A 195 5.78 5.40 -16.33
CA TYR A 195 5.33 4.18 -15.69
C TYR A 195 3.83 3.96 -15.96
N SER A 196 3.41 2.71 -15.83
CA SER A 196 2.02 2.29 -15.87
C SER A 196 1.81 1.15 -14.89
N ARG A 197 0.84 1.27 -13.97
CA ARG A 197 0.43 0.23 -13.03
C ARG A 197 1.59 -0.34 -12.21
N GLY A 198 2.49 0.53 -11.74
CA GLY A 198 3.66 0.18 -10.94
C GLY A 198 4.89 -0.28 -11.75
N LYS A 199 4.80 -0.36 -13.08
CA LYS A 199 5.88 -0.88 -13.95
C LYS A 199 6.44 0.26 -14.81
N ALA A 200 7.78 0.39 -14.88
CA ALA A 200 8.42 1.35 -15.77
C ALA A 200 8.11 0.98 -17.24
N THR A 201 7.66 1.94 -18.04
CA THR A 201 7.37 1.73 -19.47
C THR A 201 8.59 1.95 -20.37
N GLY A 202 9.68 2.46 -19.80
CA GLY A 202 10.98 2.63 -20.44
C GLY A 202 12.08 2.98 -19.43
N PRO A 203 13.34 3.09 -19.88
CA PRO A 203 14.45 3.53 -19.04
C PRO A 203 14.32 5.01 -18.67
N LEU A 204 15.08 5.44 -17.65
CA LEU A 204 15.28 6.86 -17.37
C LEU A 204 16.02 7.53 -18.55
N THR A 205 15.44 8.59 -19.12
CA THR A 205 16.00 9.28 -20.29
C THR A 205 16.31 10.76 -20.01
N PRO A 206 17.33 11.34 -20.65
CA PRO A 206 17.54 12.79 -20.63
C PRO A 206 16.48 13.49 -21.49
N ALA A 207 15.76 14.45 -20.92
CA ALA A 207 14.69 15.20 -21.57
C ALA A 207 15.03 16.68 -21.85
N GLY A 208 16.23 17.14 -21.49
CA GLY A 208 16.69 18.50 -21.79
C GLY A 208 17.72 19.04 -20.80
N THR A 209 17.90 20.36 -20.79
CA THR A 209 18.82 21.07 -19.90
C THR A 209 18.06 21.99 -18.92
N ALA A 210 18.45 21.96 -17.65
CA ALA A 210 17.82 22.68 -16.56
C ALA A 210 18.78 23.72 -15.94
N ARG A 211 19.28 24.69 -16.72
CA ARG A 211 20.34 25.61 -16.26
C ARG A 211 19.98 26.40 -15.00
N ASN A 212 18.71 26.81 -14.88
CA ASN A 212 18.17 27.61 -13.77
C ASN A 212 16.94 26.94 -13.11
N ARG A 213 16.79 25.62 -13.23
CA ARG A 213 15.67 24.85 -12.66
C ARG A 213 16.20 23.64 -11.90
N ARG A 214 15.56 23.32 -10.78
CA ARG A 214 15.75 22.08 -10.02
C ARG A 214 14.39 21.60 -9.49
N GLY A 215 14.36 20.39 -8.94
CA GLY A 215 13.19 19.83 -8.27
C GLY A 215 12.56 18.67 -9.03
N THR A 216 11.40 18.23 -8.55
CA THR A 216 10.64 17.11 -9.10
C THR A 216 9.32 17.59 -9.66
N THR A 217 8.88 16.98 -10.76
CA THR A 217 7.51 17.11 -11.30
C THR A 217 6.95 15.71 -11.48
N VAL A 218 5.78 15.44 -10.91
CA VAL A 218 5.06 14.17 -10.99
C VAL A 218 3.70 14.42 -11.62
N SER A 219 3.42 13.77 -12.75
CA SER A 219 2.12 13.79 -13.43
C SER A 219 1.47 12.42 -13.28
N LEU A 220 0.27 12.35 -12.68
CA LEU A 220 -0.40 11.08 -12.35
C LEU A 220 -1.84 11.04 -12.85
N HIS A 221 -2.24 9.92 -13.44
CA HIS A 221 -3.62 9.59 -13.80
C HIS A 221 -4.05 8.31 -13.06
N PRO A 222 -5.06 8.37 -12.18
CA PRO A 222 -5.54 7.22 -11.42
C PRO A 222 -6.09 6.11 -12.32
N ASP A 223 -5.76 4.85 -12.04
CA ASP A 223 -6.16 3.73 -12.89
C ASP A 223 -7.69 3.49 -12.84
N PRO A 224 -8.41 3.60 -13.97
CA PRO A 224 -9.85 3.33 -14.02
C PRO A 224 -10.22 1.89 -13.68
N GLN A 225 -9.27 0.94 -13.69
CA GLN A 225 -9.48 -0.43 -13.20
C GLN A 225 -9.54 -0.55 -11.67
N ILE A 226 -8.99 0.43 -10.94
CA ILE A 226 -8.96 0.47 -9.48
C ILE A 226 -10.10 1.34 -8.94
N PHE A 227 -10.23 2.57 -9.45
CA PHE A 227 -11.20 3.56 -8.94
C PHE A 227 -12.53 3.56 -9.73
N GLY A 228 -12.56 2.90 -10.89
CA GLY A 228 -13.72 2.84 -11.78
C GLY A 228 -13.76 3.96 -12.83
N PRO A 229 -14.48 3.77 -13.94
CA PRO A 229 -14.44 4.64 -15.12
C PRO A 229 -15.14 6.01 -14.97
N ARG A 230 -15.61 6.35 -13.76
CA ARG A 230 -16.22 7.65 -13.42
C ARG A 230 -15.48 8.38 -12.30
N ALA A 231 -14.37 7.80 -11.82
CA ALA A 231 -13.54 8.42 -10.82
C ALA A 231 -12.84 9.64 -11.41
N HIS A 232 -12.86 10.75 -10.68
CA HIS A 232 -12.27 12.01 -11.07
C HIS A 232 -11.86 12.79 -9.81
N PHE A 233 -10.84 13.63 -9.93
CA PHE A 233 -10.49 14.59 -8.89
C PHE A 233 -11.56 15.67 -8.81
N LYS A 234 -11.88 16.09 -7.58
CA LYS A 234 -12.76 17.22 -7.28
C LYS A 234 -11.97 18.33 -6.60
N PRO A 235 -11.91 19.54 -7.19
CA PRO A 235 -11.23 20.68 -6.58
C PRO A 235 -11.92 21.28 -5.32
N SER A 236 -13.00 20.66 -4.81
CA SER A 236 -13.92 21.22 -3.82
C SER A 236 -14.44 20.17 -2.84
#